data_AF-A0A2T0UBI8-F1
#
_entry.id   AF-A0A2T0UBI8-F1
#
_cell.length_a   1.000
_cell.length_b   1.000
_cell.length_c   1.000
_cell.angle_alpha   90.00
_cell.angle_beta   90.00
_cell.angle_gamma   90.00
#
_symmetry.space_group_name_H-M   'P 1'
#
loop_
_entity.id
_entity.type
_entity.pdbx_description
1 polymer ?
#
loop_
_entity_poly.entity_id
_entity_poly.type
_entity_poly.pdbx_seq_one_letter_code
_entity_poly.pdbx_strand_id
1 'polypeptide(L)'
;MENDELKTKEFGITIEISCDPDIDSPFQGYDIAPLQGQTYQVRRGGKEVGKLRLSGQDSWEWTEGSLSQECADAIGKAVNAHNRRYSG
;
A
#
# COMPACT_ATOMS: atom_id res chain seq x y z
N MET A 1 21.19 14.79 20.70
CA MET A 1 20.93 14.75 19.25
C MET A 1 20.87 13.28 18.88
N GLU A 2 19.74 12.65 19.17
CA GLU A 2 19.51 11.25 18.81
C GLU A 2 19.22 11.20 17.32
N ASN A 3 20.03 10.39 16.64
CA ASN A 3 20.00 10.22 15.19
C ASN A 3 18.63 9.68 14.78
N ASP A 4 18.11 10.29 13.71
CA ASP A 4 17.19 9.90 12.64
C ASP A 4 17.07 8.40 12.25
N GLU A 5 17.32 7.45 13.16
CA GLU A 5 16.85 6.07 13.08
C GLU A 5 15.36 6.03 13.43
N LEU A 6 14.56 6.80 12.70
CA LEU A 6 13.16 6.46 12.42
C LEU A 6 13.21 5.09 11.77
N LYS A 7 13.24 4.09 12.65
CA LYS A 7 13.21 2.68 12.38
C LYS A 7 12.20 2.49 11.26
N THR A 8 12.72 2.24 10.08
CA THR A 8 12.07 1.51 9.00
C THR A 8 11.73 0.13 9.57
N LYS A 9 10.86 0.07 10.57
CA LYS A 9 10.18 -1.16 10.93
C LYS A 9 9.40 -1.48 9.67
N GLU A 10 9.84 -2.51 8.97
CA GLU A 10 9.11 -3.18 7.91
C GLU A 10 7.71 -3.53 8.43
N PHE A 11 6.77 -2.59 8.33
CA PHE A 11 5.37 -2.84 8.63
C PHE A 11 4.71 -3.23 7.31
N GLY A 12 4.58 -4.53 7.09
CA GLY A 12 3.63 -5.03 6.11
C GLY A 12 2.23 -4.58 6.52
N ILE A 13 1.49 -3.93 5.62
CA ILE A 13 0.12 -3.49 5.83
C ILE A 13 -0.78 -4.48 5.10
N THR A 14 -1.61 -5.22 5.82
CA THR A 14 -2.70 -5.98 5.19
C THR A 14 -3.94 -5.11 5.18
N ILE A 15 -4.52 -4.88 4.00
CA ILE A 15 -5.77 -4.14 3.83
C ILE A 15 -6.79 -4.98 3.08
N GLU A 16 -8.04 -4.91 3.52
CA GLU A 16 -9.15 -5.57 2.84
C GLU A 16 -9.93 -4.51 2.09
N ILE A 17 -9.95 -4.61 0.75
CA ILE A 17 -10.67 -3.66 -0.11
C ILE A 17 -11.59 -4.44 -1.04
N SER A 18 -12.84 -3.98 -1.12
CA SER A 18 -13.86 -4.42 -2.07
C SER A 18 -13.86 -3.46 -3.26
N CYS A 19 -12.98 -3.68 -4.24
CA CYS A 19 -12.85 -2.77 -5.40
C CYS A 19 -12.83 -3.52 -6.75
N ASP A 20 -12.86 -4.85 -6.73
CA ASP A 20 -12.91 -5.66 -7.95
C ASP A 20 -14.27 -6.38 -8.01
N PRO A 21 -15.16 -6.02 -8.95
CA PRO A 21 -16.50 -6.58 -9.05
C PRO A 21 -16.52 -7.98 -9.69
N ASP A 22 -15.42 -8.45 -10.28
CA ASP A 22 -15.35 -9.72 -11.04
C ASP A 22 -15.00 -10.94 -10.17
N ILE A 23 -14.94 -10.78 -8.85
CA ILE A 23 -14.38 -11.80 -7.95
C ILE A 23 -15.40 -12.13 -6.86
N ASP A 24 -15.79 -13.41 -6.83
CA ASP A 24 -16.85 -14.01 -5.99
C ASP A 24 -16.66 -13.82 -4.48
N SER A 25 -15.52 -13.27 -4.03
CA SER A 25 -15.22 -13.02 -2.62
C SER A 25 -15.28 -11.51 -2.32
N PRO A 26 -16.18 -11.06 -1.42
CA PRO A 26 -16.43 -9.63 -1.18
C PRO A 26 -15.26 -8.89 -0.52
N PHE A 27 -14.26 -9.61 0.01
CA PHE A 27 -13.09 -9.02 0.65
C PHE A 27 -11.82 -9.63 0.06
N GLN A 28 -11.03 -8.78 -0.61
CA GLN A 28 -9.70 -9.17 -1.07
C GLN A 28 -8.67 -8.58 -0.12
N GLY A 29 -7.99 -9.47 0.61
CA GLY A 29 -6.81 -9.11 1.38
C GLY A 29 -5.65 -8.79 0.45
N TYR A 30 -5.25 -7.52 0.44
CA TYR A 30 -4.02 -7.04 -0.16
C TYR A 30 -2.96 -6.95 0.91
N ASP A 31 -1.81 -7.55 0.64
CA ASP A 31 -0.64 -7.46 1.50
C ASP A 31 0.36 -6.46 0.90
N ILE A 32 0.65 -5.40 1.63
CA ILE A 32 1.48 -4.31 1.17
C ILE A 32 2.77 -4.32 1.95
N ALA A 33 3.87 -4.65 1.27
CA ALA A 33 5.19 -4.66 1.87
C ALA A 33 5.97 -3.40 1.44
N PRO A 34 6.69 -2.73 2.35
CA PRO A 34 7.63 -1.69 1.95
C PRO A 34 8.74 -2.30 1.10
N LEU A 35 9.13 -1.59 0.04
CA LEU A 35 10.32 -1.87 -0.75
C LEU A 35 11.43 -0.89 -0.35
N GLN A 36 11.98 -0.15 -1.30
CA GLN A 36 13.01 0.86 -1.06
C GLN A 36 12.42 2.27 -1.15
N GLY A 37 12.82 3.14 -0.23
CA GLY A 37 12.33 4.51 -0.15
C GLY A 37 10.85 4.57 0.21
N GLN A 38 10.06 5.34 -0.55
CA GLN A 38 8.62 5.50 -0.36
C GLN A 38 7.79 4.55 -1.25
N THR A 39 8.41 3.50 -1.78
CA THR A 39 7.74 2.53 -2.65
C THR A 39 7.29 1.31 -1.85
N TYR A 40 6.10 0.82 -2.18
CA TYR A 40 5.42 -0.30 -1.56
C TYR A 40 5.02 -1.30 -2.65
N GLN A 41 5.28 -2.57 -2.41
CA GLN A 41 4.82 -3.67 -3.24
C GLN A 41 3.44 -4.11 -2.75
N VAL A 42 2.48 -4.23 -3.66
CA VAL A 42 1.14 -4.71 -3.36
C VAL A 42 1.01 -6.14 -3.87
N ARG A 43 0.64 -7.03 -2.97
CA ARG A 43 0.48 -8.46 -3.23
C ARG A 43 -0.95 -8.89 -2.96
N ARG A 44 -1.42 -9.84 -3.74
CA ARG A 44 -2.70 -10.51 -3.55
C ARG A 44 -2.49 -12.01 -3.62
N GLY A 45 -2.92 -12.74 -2.58
CA GLY A 45 -2.70 -14.19 -2.51
C GLY A 45 -1.23 -14.60 -2.66
N GLY A 46 -0.30 -13.76 -2.17
CA GLY A 46 1.14 -13.98 -2.27
C GLY A 46 1.78 -13.61 -3.62
N LYS A 47 1.01 -13.13 -4.61
CA LYS A 47 1.53 -12.67 -5.91
C LYS A 47 1.54 -11.15 -5.99
N GLU A 48 2.60 -10.57 -6.56
CA GLU A 48 2.63 -9.13 -6.86
C GLU A 48 1.52 -8.78 -7.86
N VAL A 49 0.71 -7.79 -7.52
CA VAL A 49 -0.34 -7.23 -8.37
C VAL A 49 -0.08 -5.77 -8.74
N GLY A 50 0.88 -5.13 -8.07
CA GLY A 50 1.39 -3.83 -8.46
C GLY A 50 2.31 -3.19 -7.42
N LYS A 51 2.66 -1.93 -7.68
CA LYS A 51 3.49 -1.11 -6.81
C LYS A 51 2.88 0.27 -6.65
N LEU A 52 2.99 0.78 -5.44
CA LEU A 52 2.53 2.09 -5.02
C LEU A 52 3.74 2.89 -4.54
N ARG A 53 3.88 4.14 -4.98
CA ARG A 53 4.87 5.07 -4.47
C ARG A 53 4.18 6.19 -3.71
N LEU A 54 4.58 6.46 -2.48
CA LEU A 54 4.20 7.68 -1.79
C LEU A 54 5.14 8.81 -2.23
N SER A 55 4.57 9.97 -2.54
CA SER A 55 5.30 11.17 -2.96
C SER A 55 5.13 12.33 -1.97
N GLY A 56 4.32 12.14 -0.92
CA GLY A 56 4.08 13.11 0.14
C GLY A 56 3.07 12.58 1.16
N GLN A 57 2.73 13.39 2.16
CA GLN A 57 1.80 13.03 3.24
C GLN A 57 0.37 12.71 2.78
N ASP A 58 -0.02 13.18 1.58
CA ASP A 58 -1.36 13.02 1.00
C ASP A 58 -1.28 12.69 -0.49
N SER A 59 -0.17 12.12 -0.95
CA SER A 59 0.06 11.87 -2.37
C SER A 59 0.69 10.51 -2.59
N TRP A 60 0.07 9.73 -3.46
CA TRP A 60 0.53 8.43 -3.89
C TRP A 60 0.36 8.28 -5.39
N GLU A 61 1.20 7.44 -5.98
CA GLU A 61 1.20 7.12 -7.39
C GLU A 61 1.23 5.61 -7.54
N TRP A 62 0.34 5.07 -8.37
CA TRP A 62 0.38 3.67 -8.74
C TRP A 62 1.35 3.51 -9.91
N THR A 63 2.52 2.93 -9.66
CA THR A 63 3.62 2.95 -10.64
C THR A 63 3.59 1.74 -11.56
N GLU A 64 3.07 0.60 -11.10
CA GLU A 64 3.06 -0.66 -11.84
C GLU A 64 1.89 -1.52 -11.37
N GLY A 65 1.28 -2.32 -12.25
CA GLY A 65 0.30 -3.34 -11.85
C GLY A 65 -0.86 -3.52 -12.82
N SER A 66 -1.75 -4.44 -12.45
CA SER A 66 -2.92 -4.80 -13.27
C SER A 66 -4.26 -4.54 -12.55
N LEU A 67 -4.23 -3.75 -11.47
CA LEU A 67 -5.44 -3.38 -10.74
C LEU A 67 -6.16 -2.22 -11.43
N SER A 68 -7.49 -2.21 -11.32
CA SER A 68 -8.34 -1.08 -11.72
C SER A 68 -7.94 0.19 -10.97
N GLN A 69 -8.15 1.35 -11.61
CA GLN A 69 -7.81 2.65 -11.01
C GLN A 69 -8.50 2.87 -9.65
N GLU A 70 -9.73 2.37 -9.48
CA GLU A 70 -10.48 2.44 -8.23
C GLU A 70 -9.81 1.62 -7.11
N CYS A 71 -9.33 0.41 -7.42
CA CYS A 71 -8.55 -0.40 -6.48
C CYS A 71 -7.24 0.27 -6.09
N ALA A 72 -6.49 0.74 -7.09
CA ALA A 72 -5.23 1.42 -6.87
C ALA A 72 -5.40 2.66 -5.98
N ASP A 73 -6.46 3.45 -6.18
CA ASP A 73 -6.79 4.62 -5.37
C ASP A 73 -7.14 4.23 -3.92
N ALA A 74 -7.98 3.20 -3.73
CA ALA A 74 -8.35 2.72 -2.40
C ALA A 74 -7.14 2.19 -1.62
N ILE A 75 -6.25 1.44 -2.29
CA ILE A 75 -5.00 0.94 -1.69
C ILE A 75 -4.10 2.11 -1.30
N GLY A 76 -3.91 3.08 -2.19
CA GLY A 76 -3.11 4.27 -1.94
C GLY A 76 -3.59 5.07 -0.73
N LYS A 77 -4.91 5.30 -0.63
CA LYS A 77 -5.53 5.95 0.53
C LYS A 77 -5.26 5.21 1.83
N ALA A 78 -5.40 3.88 1.82
CA ALA A 78 -5.20 3.06 3.02
C ALA A 78 -3.74 3.03 3.48
N VAL A 79 -2.80 2.86 2.55
CA VAL A 79 -1.35 2.90 2.83
C VAL A 79 -0.96 4.28 3.38
N ASN A 80 -1.46 5.35 2.76
CA ASN A 80 -1.17 6.70 3.21
C ASN A 80 -1.76 7.01 4.60
N ALA A 81 -3.00 6.59 4.86
CA ALA A 81 -3.62 6.71 6.18
C ALA A 81 -2.86 5.92 7.24
N HIS A 82 -2.39 4.72 6.91
CA HIS A 82 -1.55 3.93 7.80
C HIS A 82 -0.22 4.64 8.09
N ASN A 83 0.49 5.10 7.05
CA ASN A 83 1.77 5.80 7.21
C ASN A 83 1.62 7.05 8.09
N ARG A 84 0.58 7.86 7.86
CA ARG A 84 0.28 9.03 8.73
C ARG A 84 0.06 8.66 10.20
N ARG A 85 -0.49 7.49 10.49
CA ARG A 85 -0.77 7.05 11.86
C ARG A 85 0.49 6.59 12.61
N TYR A 86 1.52 6.14 11.91
CA TYR A 86 2.73 5.56 12.52
C TYR A 86 4.00 6.40 12.32
N SER A 87 3.93 7.49 11.55
CA SER A 87 5.02 8.45 11.35
C SER A 87 4.90 9.71 12.24
N GLY A 88 4.05 9.68 13.28
CA GLY A 88 3.80 10.78 14.21
C GLY A 88 4.24 10.49 15.65
#